data_AF-A0A914ADI7-F1
#
_entry.id   AF-A0A914ADI7-F1
#
_cell.length_a   1.000
_cell.length_b   1.000
_cell.length_c   1.000
_cell.angle_alpha   90.00
_cell.angle_beta   90.00
_cell.angle_gamma   90.00
#
_symmetry.space_group_name_H-M   'P 1'
#
loop_
_entity.id
_entity.type
_entity.pdbx_description
1 polymer ?
#
loop_
_entity_poly.entity_id
_entity_poly.type
_entity_poly.pdbx_seq_one_letter_code
_entity_poly.pdbx_strand_id
1 'polypeptide(L)'
;MKTSGSAFSASQKLEILADTIGEILGTSGTVRINNSRDHDRQPLSPHAISEKAKKMYRDKAPIDYNLLGSNCEHYMNLSRCDYPTSAQITAAGMAVLKYILAIGV
;
A
#
# COMPACT_ATOMS: atom_id res chain seq x y z
N MET A 1 -20.90 -13.04 6.88
CA MET A 1 -19.78 -12.16 6.47
C MET A 1 -18.81 -13.01 5.66
N LYS A 2 -18.60 -12.69 4.37
CA LYS A 2 -17.63 -13.38 3.52
C LYS A 2 -16.48 -12.42 3.26
N THR A 3 -15.35 -12.66 3.91
CA THR A 3 -14.08 -12.02 3.56
C THR A 3 -13.51 -12.74 2.35
N SER A 4 -13.81 -12.23 1.16
CA SER A 4 -13.21 -12.71 -0.08
C SER A 4 -12.29 -11.61 -0.61
N GLY A 5 -11.09 -11.53 -0.06
CA GLY A 5 -9.97 -10.86 -0.73
C GLY A 5 -9.43 -11.81 -1.79
N SER A 6 -9.91 -11.70 -3.03
CA SER A 6 -9.34 -12.46 -4.14
C SER A 6 -7.98 -11.83 -4.49
N ALA A 7 -6.89 -12.53 -4.19
CA ALA A 7 -5.59 -12.25 -4.78
C ALA A 7 -5.64 -12.73 -6.24
N PHE A 8 -6.10 -11.88 -7.16
CA PHE A 8 -5.88 -12.11 -8.58
C PHE A 8 -4.39 -11.95 -8.85
N SER A 9 -3.70 -13.07 -9.07
CA SER A 9 -2.39 -13.09 -9.73
C SER A 9 -2.63 -12.75 -11.20
N ALA A 10 -2.70 -11.46 -11.50
CA ALA A 10 -2.65 -10.99 -12.87
C ALA A 10 -1.18 -10.71 -13.20
N SER A 11 -0.68 -11.35 -14.25
CA SER A 11 0.57 -11.02 -14.96
C SER A 11 0.52 -9.62 -15.60
N GLN A 12 -0.12 -8.65 -14.94
CA GLN A 12 -0.24 -7.28 -15.41
C GLN A 12 0.96 -6.48 -14.92
N LYS A 13 1.66 -5.88 -15.88
CA LYS A 13 2.63 -4.82 -15.63
C LYS A 13 1.90 -3.70 -14.89
N LEU A 14 2.25 -3.51 -13.63
CA LEU A 14 1.64 -2.48 -12.79
C LEU A 14 2.33 -1.15 -13.03
N GLU A 15 1.52 -0.11 -13.20
CA GLU A 15 1.97 1.24 -13.47
C GLU A 15 1.40 2.19 -12.41
N ILE A 16 2.19 3.19 -12.04
CA ILE A 16 1.71 4.28 -11.21
C ILE A 16 0.90 5.21 -12.11
N LEU A 17 -0.35 5.45 -11.73
CA LEU A 17 -1.24 6.37 -12.43
C LEU A 17 -1.51 7.60 -11.57
N ALA A 18 -1.93 8.68 -12.22
CA ALA A 18 -2.22 9.96 -11.59
C ALA A 18 -3.53 10.50 -12.18
N ASP A 19 -4.63 10.24 -11.48
CA ASP A 19 -5.99 10.60 -11.89
C ASP A 19 -6.68 11.41 -10.78
N THR A 20 -7.84 11.99 -11.08
CA THR A 20 -8.63 12.68 -10.06
C THR A 20 -9.23 11.68 -9.06
N ILE A 21 -9.45 12.13 -7.81
CA ILE A 21 -10.11 11.29 -6.79
C ILE A 21 -11.48 10.81 -7.27
N GLY A 22 -12.21 11.63 -8.02
CA GLY A 22 -13.53 11.27 -8.57
C GLY A 22 -13.45 10.11 -9.56
N GLU A 23 -12.48 10.14 -10.48
CA GLU A 23 -12.25 9.06 -11.44
C GLU A 23 -11.85 7.75 -10.75
N ILE A 24 -10.97 7.83 -9.75
CA ILE A 24 -10.50 6.65 -8.99
C ILE A 24 -11.63 6.02 -8.17
N LEU A 25 -12.48 6.83 -7.54
CA LEU A 25 -13.59 6.33 -6.72
C LEU A 25 -14.73 5.77 -7.58
N GLY A 26 -14.95 6.33 -8.77
CA GLY A 26 -16.08 5.97 -9.62
C GLY A 26 -17.40 6.03 -8.85
N THR A 27 -18.16 4.93 -8.85
CA THR A 27 -19.42 4.79 -8.10
C THR A 27 -19.23 4.20 -6.70
N SER A 28 -17.98 3.90 -6.30
CA SER A 28 -17.63 2.97 -5.21
C SER A 28 -17.75 3.56 -3.81
N GLY A 29 -18.09 4.84 -3.67
CA GLY A 29 -18.44 5.45 -2.38
C GLY A 29 -17.40 6.41 -1.79
N THR A 30 -17.32 6.44 -0.46
CA THR A 30 -16.60 7.47 0.32
C THR A 30 -15.10 7.19 0.43
N VAL A 31 -14.33 8.27 0.50
CA VAL A 31 -12.88 8.25 0.80
C VAL A 31 -12.62 8.89 2.15
N ARG A 32 -11.57 8.43 2.83
CA ARG A 32 -11.06 9.08 4.04
C ARG A 32 -9.55 9.30 3.91
N ILE A 33 -9.06 10.39 4.49
CA ILE A 33 -7.63 10.60 4.69
C ILE A 33 -7.21 9.69 5.86
N ASN A 34 -6.21 8.83 5.63
CA ASN A 34 -5.70 7.92 6.64
C ASN A 34 -4.17 7.89 6.64
N ASN A 35 -3.56 8.86 7.33
CA ASN A 35 -2.12 8.91 7.53
C ASN A 35 -1.74 7.99 8.70
N SER A 36 -1.91 6.69 8.52
CA SER A 36 -1.82 5.70 9.60
C SER A 36 -0.48 5.67 10.32
N ARG A 37 0.60 6.18 9.70
CA ARG A 37 1.98 6.17 10.23
C ARG A 37 2.44 7.48 10.87
N ASP A 38 1.61 8.51 10.92
CA ASP A 38 2.03 9.80 11.49
C ASP A 38 2.24 9.74 13.01
N HIS A 39 1.65 8.74 13.68
CA HIS A 39 1.80 8.54 15.12
C HIS A 39 3.17 7.93 15.50
N ASP A 40 3.81 7.19 14.59
CA ASP A 40 5.10 6.51 14.82
C ASP A 40 6.22 7.02 13.92
N ARG A 41 5.93 7.86 12.90
CA ARG A 41 6.91 8.38 11.93
C ARG A 41 6.64 9.82 11.56
N GLN A 42 7.71 10.59 11.47
CA GLN A 42 7.63 11.95 10.95
C GLN A 42 7.44 11.90 9.43
N PRO A 43 6.38 12.53 8.89
CA PRO A 43 6.20 12.61 7.44
C PRO A 43 7.20 13.59 6.83
N LEU A 44 7.53 13.37 5.57
CA LEU A 44 8.24 14.34 4.75
C LEU A 44 7.41 15.61 4.57
N SER A 45 8.05 16.71 4.14
CA SER A 45 7.31 17.93 3.81
C SER A 45 6.32 17.68 2.67
N PRO A 46 5.17 18.36 2.63
CA PRO A 46 4.18 18.19 1.55
C PRO A 46 4.77 18.34 0.14
N HIS A 47 5.72 19.27 -0.01
CA HIS A 47 6.44 19.46 -1.27
C HIS A 47 7.25 18.22 -1.65
N ALA A 48 8.06 17.68 -0.72
CA ALA A 48 8.87 16.48 -0.96
C ALA A 48 8.01 15.25 -1.28
N ILE A 49 6.88 15.06 -0.58
CA ILE A 49 5.92 13.98 -0.87
C ILE A 49 5.40 14.11 -2.31
N SER A 50 4.95 15.31 -2.69
CA SER A 50 4.39 15.55 -4.03
C SER A 50 5.40 15.34 -5.15
N GLU A 51 6.64 15.82 -4.98
CA GLU A 51 7.69 15.65 -5.98
C GLU A 51 8.12 14.20 -6.13
N LYS A 52 8.19 13.46 -5.03
CA LYS A 52 8.49 12.02 -5.05
C LYS A 52 7.43 11.23 -5.82
N ALA A 53 6.15 11.46 -5.53
CA ALA A 53 5.05 10.80 -6.25
C ALA A 53 5.06 11.14 -7.75
N LYS A 54 5.25 12.41 -8.12
CA LYS A 54 5.37 12.83 -9.53
C LYS A 54 6.56 12.19 -10.22
N LYS A 55 7.71 12.09 -9.54
CA LYS A 55 8.89 11.43 -10.10
C LYS A 55 8.63 9.97 -10.39
N MET A 56 8.04 9.23 -9.45
CA MET A 56 7.72 7.82 -9.64
C MET A 56 6.72 7.58 -10.78
N TYR A 57 5.74 8.48 -10.95
CA TYR A 57 4.84 8.51 -12.12
C TYR A 57 5.61 8.73 -13.44
N ARG A 58 6.44 9.77 -13.50
CA ARG A 58 7.23 10.10 -14.72
C ARG A 58 8.18 8.99 -15.13
N ASP A 59 8.85 8.38 -14.17
CA ASP A 59 9.89 7.39 -14.40
C ASP A 59 9.31 6.01 -14.74
N LYS A 60 7.97 5.85 -14.68
CA LYS A 60 7.26 4.56 -14.82
C LYS A 60 7.97 3.46 -14.05
N ALA A 61 8.34 3.77 -12.81
CA ALA A 61 9.22 2.94 -12.02
C ALA A 61 8.69 1.50 -12.02
N PRO A 62 9.51 0.49 -12.40
CA PRO A 62 9.04 -0.88 -12.44
C PRO A 62 8.60 -1.28 -11.04
N ILE A 63 7.31 -1.53 -10.87
CA ILE A 63 6.77 -2.07 -9.62
C ILE A 63 6.70 -3.57 -9.77
N ASP A 64 7.63 -4.27 -9.11
CA ASP A 64 7.48 -5.70 -8.85
C ASP A 64 6.46 -5.88 -7.73
N TYR A 65 5.18 -5.73 -8.10
CA TYR A 65 4.08 -5.70 -7.15
C TYR A 65 3.86 -7.08 -6.57
N ASN A 66 4.01 -7.17 -5.26
CA ASN A 66 3.63 -8.33 -4.49
C ASN A 66 2.67 -7.86 -3.39
N LEU A 67 1.52 -8.52 -3.28
CA LEU A 67 0.55 -8.33 -2.18
C LEU A 67 1.21 -8.37 -0.80
N LEU A 68 2.31 -9.14 -0.69
CA LEU A 68 3.07 -9.37 0.53
C LEU A 68 4.35 -8.52 0.65
N GLY A 69 4.65 -7.56 -0.22
CA GLY A 69 5.96 -6.86 -0.17
C GLY A 69 6.04 -5.50 -0.87
N SER A 70 5.22 -5.28 -1.88
CA SER A 70 5.26 -4.10 -2.76
C SER A 70 3.85 -3.66 -3.15
N ASN A 71 2.93 -3.67 -2.18
CA ASN A 71 1.53 -3.28 -2.39
C ASN A 71 1.33 -1.75 -2.36
N CYS A 72 0.10 -1.28 -2.60
CA CYS A 72 -0.24 0.14 -2.58
C CYS A 72 0.12 0.83 -1.25
N GLU A 73 0.02 0.13 -0.12
CA GLU A 73 0.37 0.69 1.19
C GLU A 73 1.88 0.90 1.36
N HIS A 74 2.71 -0.01 0.83
CA HIS A 74 4.17 0.21 0.76
C HIS A 74 4.51 1.45 -0.03
N TYR A 75 3.89 1.60 -1.20
CA TYR A 75 4.11 2.76 -2.06
C TYR A 75 3.74 4.07 -1.35
N MET A 76 2.57 4.11 -0.69
CA MET A 76 2.12 5.30 0.03
C MET A 76 3.03 5.64 1.22
N ASN A 77 3.45 4.64 2.01
CA ASN A 77 4.35 4.86 3.15
C ASN A 77 5.78 5.20 2.73
N LEU A 78 6.27 4.63 1.62
CA LEU A 78 7.54 5.03 1.00
C LEU A 78 7.49 6.48 0.53
N SER A 79 6.36 6.92 -0.03
CA SER A 79 6.19 8.29 -0.52
C SER A 79 6.05 9.30 0.62
N ARG A 80 5.37 8.92 1.71
CA ARG A 80 5.07 9.82 2.83
C ARG A 80 6.20 9.93 3.86
N CYS A 81 6.83 8.81 4.20
CA CYS A 81 7.75 8.73 5.35
C CYS A 81 9.09 8.04 5.01
N ASP A 82 9.42 7.84 3.73
CA ASP A 82 10.61 7.09 3.28
C ASP A 82 10.75 5.68 3.88
N TYR A 83 9.64 5.08 4.29
CA TYR A 83 9.62 3.82 5.01
C TYR A 83 8.60 2.84 4.41
N PRO A 84 9.03 1.96 3.49
CA PRO A 84 8.13 1.05 2.79
C PRO A 84 7.67 -0.07 3.73
N THR A 85 6.50 0.08 4.35
CA THR A 85 5.86 -0.99 5.13
C THR A 85 4.37 -1.07 4.87
N SER A 86 3.77 -2.24 5.10
CA SER A 86 2.31 -2.44 5.05
C SER A 86 1.82 -3.15 6.30
N ALA A 87 0.75 -2.62 6.88
CA ALA A 87 0.04 -3.28 7.97
C ALA A 87 -0.54 -4.64 7.54
N GLN A 88 -0.82 -4.84 6.25
CA GLN A 88 -1.30 -6.12 5.71
C GLN A 88 -0.27 -7.24 5.87
N ILE A 89 1.02 -6.95 5.63
CA ILE A 89 2.11 -7.92 5.87
C ILE A 89 2.23 -8.21 7.36
N THR A 90 2.26 -7.16 8.20
CA THR A 90 2.40 -7.33 9.64
C THR A 90 1.26 -8.19 10.19
N ALA A 91 0.03 -7.96 9.74
CA ALA A 91 -1.13 -8.75 10.11
C ALA A 91 -1.03 -10.21 9.63
N ALA A 92 -0.61 -10.44 8.38
CA ALA A 92 -0.42 -11.79 7.84
C ALA A 92 0.66 -12.58 8.60
N GLY A 93 1.82 -11.96 8.87
CA GLY A 93 2.89 -12.57 9.66
C GLY A 93 2.46 -12.92 11.09
N MET A 94 1.72 -12.01 11.74
CA MET A 94 1.16 -12.27 13.07
C MET A 94 0.11 -13.40 13.07
N ALA A 95 -0.69 -13.52 12.01
CA ALA A 95 -1.66 -14.61 11.87
C ALA A 95 -0.97 -15.97 11.70
N VAL A 96 0.08 -16.05 10.88
CA VAL A 96 0.90 -17.26 10.71
C VAL A 96 1.58 -17.64 12.02
N LEU A 97 2.20 -16.68 12.72
CA LEU A 97 2.83 -16.95 14.02
C LEU A 97 1.83 -17.47 15.05
N LYS A 98 0.65 -16.85 15.15
CA LYS A 98 -0.43 -17.36 16.01
C LYS A 98 -0.87 -18.76 15.64
N TYR A 99 -0.94 -19.08 14.36
CA TYR A 99 -1.28 -20.42 13.88
C TYR A 99 -0.22 -21.45 14.29
N ILE A 100 1.07 -21.17 14.07
CA ILE A 100 2.20 -22.03 14.46
C ILE A 100 2.18 -22.30 15.98
N LEU A 101 2.01 -21.25 16.79
CA LEU A 101 1.93 -21.38 18.24
C LEU A 101 0.70 -22.16 18.71
N ALA A 102 -0.41 -22.10 17.96
CA ALA A 102 -1.63 -22.82 18.27
C ALA A 102 -1.58 -24.31 17.93
N ILE A 103 -0.77 -24.71 16.93
CA ILE A 103 -0.60 -26.12 16.53
C ILE A 103 0.55 -26.83 17.26
N GLY A 104 1.33 -26.11 18.07
CA GLY A 104 2.27 -26.69 19.03
C GLY A 104 3.48 -27.41 18.41
N VAL A 105 4.08 -26.82 17.36
CA VAL A 105 5.42 -27.22 16.88
C VAL A 105 6.50 -26.56 17.72
#